data_AF-A0A1F8S326-F1
#
_entry.id   AF-A0A1F8S326-F1
#
_cell.length_a   1.000
_cell.length_b   1.000
_cell.length_c   1.000
_cell.angle_alpha   90.00
_cell.angle_beta   90.00
_cell.angle_gamma   90.00
#
_symmetry.space_group_name_H-M   'P 1'
#
loop_
_entity.id
_entity.type
_entity.pdbx_description
1 polymer ?
#
loop_
_entity_poly.entity_id
_entity_poly.type
_entity_poly.pdbx_seq_one_letter_code
_entity_poly.pdbx_strand_id
1 'polypeptide(L)'
;MQRAEFAAGDDQLIVVYAPPDTGQEVEAMALYGDIARDAAALATNRGLRIVSMTSMPLRHAGAFMGREGSGFETKAVVTVVYAPR
;
A
#
# COMPACT_ATOMS: atom_id res chain seq x y z
N MET A 1 1.29 -6.36 -7.51
CA MET A 1 0.91 -5.62 -6.28
C MET A 1 -0.12 -6.44 -5.52
N GLN A 2 0.06 -6.67 -4.22
CA GLN A 2 -0.97 -7.25 -3.37
C GLN A 2 -1.89 -6.13 -2.88
N ARG A 3 -3.20 -6.34 -3.03
CA ARG A 3 -4.25 -5.38 -2.68
C ARG A 3 -5.23 -6.08 -1.76
N ALA A 4 -5.52 -5.48 -0.60
CA ALA A 4 -6.49 -5.99 0.35
C ALA A 4 -7.49 -4.89 0.74
N GLU A 5 -8.76 -5.25 0.84
CA GLU A 5 -9.86 -4.37 1.26
C GLU A 5 -10.33 -4.75 2.66
N PHE A 6 -10.51 -3.76 3.52
CA PHE A 6 -11.05 -3.90 4.87
C PHE A 6 -12.19 -2.92 5.07
N ALA A 7 -13.35 -3.41 5.50
CA ALA A 7 -14.46 -2.55 5.89
C ALA A 7 -14.07 -1.70 7.12
N ALA A 8 -14.41 -0.41 7.09
CA ALA A 8 -14.02 0.55 8.13
C ALA A 8 -15.21 1.37 8.64
N GLY A 9 -16.37 0.73 8.81
CA GLY A 9 -17.66 1.37 9.09
C GLY A 9 -18.62 1.21 7.92
N ASP A 10 -19.77 1.86 8.00
CA ASP A 10 -20.89 1.58 7.09
C ASP A 10 -20.61 1.97 5.63
N ASP A 11 -19.78 3.00 5.40
CA ASP A 11 -19.47 3.50 4.06
C ASP A 11 -17.98 3.73 3.80
N GLN A 12 -17.11 3.28 4.71
CA GLN A 12 -15.66 3.49 4.59
C GLN A 12 -14.92 2.22 4.24
N LEU A 13 -13.87 2.39 3.45
CA LEU A 13 -13.04 1.29 2.98
C LEU A 13 -11.58 1.62 3.24
N ILE A 14 -10.88 0.76 3.97
CA ILE A 14 -9.43 0.77 4.03
C ILE A 14 -8.91 -0.14 2.93
N VAL A 15 -8.06 0.39 2.05
CA VAL A 15 -7.34 -0.40 1.05
C VAL A 15 -5.86 -0.37 1.38
N VAL A 16 -5.27 -1.55 1.49
CA VAL A 16 -3.82 -1.71 1.69
C VAL A 16 -3.20 -2.14 0.37
N TYR A 17 -2.22 -1.36 -0.08
CA TYR A 17 -1.41 -1.62 -1.25
C TYR A 17 0.00 -2.02 -0.79
N ALA A 18 0.34 -3.28 -1.04
CA ALA A 18 1.63 -3.85 -0.73
C ALA A 18 2.34 -4.22 -2.05
N PRO A 19 3.40 -3.49 -2.47
CA PRO A 19 4.24 -3.93 -3.56
C PRO A 19 4.86 -5.31 -3.24
N PRO A 20 5.14 -6.12 -4.28
CA PRO A 20 5.77 -7.42 -4.09
C PRO A 20 7.16 -7.26 -3.45
N ASP A 21 7.53 -8.25 -2.66
CA ASP A 21 8.87 -8.35 -2.09
C ASP A 21 9.84 -8.96 -3.11
N THR A 22 10.49 -8.12 -3.89
CA THR A 22 11.44 -8.58 -4.92
C THR A 22 12.89 -8.37 -4.52
N GLY A 23 13.13 -7.81 -3.33
CA GLY A 23 14.42 -7.29 -2.92
C GLY A 23 14.99 -6.19 -3.79
N GLN A 24 14.11 -5.50 -4.52
CA GLN A 24 14.46 -4.33 -5.30
C GLN A 24 13.90 -3.08 -4.62
N GLU A 25 14.48 -1.94 -4.94
CA GLU A 25 13.92 -0.66 -4.55
C GLU A 25 12.48 -0.53 -5.06
N VAL A 26 11.61 0.01 -4.20
CA VAL A 26 10.22 0.26 -4.56
C VAL A 26 10.16 1.48 -5.48
N GLU A 27 9.75 1.27 -6.73
CA GLU A 27 9.45 2.35 -7.68
C GLU A 27 8.22 3.15 -7.22
N ALA A 28 8.46 4.20 -6.44
CA ALA A 28 7.39 4.98 -5.80
C ALA A 28 6.40 5.58 -6.81
N MET A 29 6.89 6.10 -7.94
CA MET A 29 6.03 6.71 -8.97
C MET A 29 5.10 5.69 -9.61
N ALA A 30 5.58 4.47 -9.85
CA ALA A 30 4.76 3.38 -10.36
C ALA A 30 3.71 2.96 -9.32
N LEU A 31 4.10 2.82 -8.04
CA LEU A 31 3.19 2.47 -6.94
C LEU A 31 2.05 3.49 -6.80
N TYR A 32 2.36 4.79 -6.73
CA TYR A 32 1.33 5.82 -6.61
C TYR A 32 0.48 5.95 -7.89
N GLY A 33 1.06 5.68 -9.07
CA GLY A 33 0.31 5.59 -10.32
C GLY A 33 -0.73 4.46 -10.29
N ASP A 34 -0.38 3.30 -9.74
CA ASP A 34 -1.30 2.19 -9.57
C ASP A 34 -2.43 2.51 -8.59
N ILE A 35 -2.10 3.14 -7.45
CA ILE A 35 -3.09 3.58 -6.46
C ILE A 35 -4.06 4.59 -7.10
N ALA A 36 -3.56 5.55 -7.87
CA ALA A 36 -4.41 6.53 -8.55
C ALA A 36 -5.37 5.87 -9.57
N ARG A 37 -4.91 4.85 -10.31
CA ARG A 37 -5.76 4.09 -11.22
C ARG A 37 -6.86 3.31 -10.49
N ASP A 38 -6.51 2.67 -9.38
CA ASP A 38 -7.50 1.97 -8.52
C ASP A 38 -8.51 2.95 -7.92
N ALA A 39 -8.04 4.11 -7.43
CA ALA A 39 -8.89 5.16 -6.90
C ALA A 39 -9.89 5.69 -7.94
N ALA A 40 -9.46 5.88 -9.19
CA ALA A 40 -10.34 6.28 -10.28
C ALA A 40 -11.42 5.22 -10.59
N ALA A 41 -11.07 3.93 -10.52
CA ALA A 41 -12.00 2.83 -10.68
C ALA A 41 -13.01 2.76 -9.53
N LEU A 42 -12.56 2.90 -8.28
CA LEU A 42 -13.43 2.96 -7.09
C LEU A 42 -14.38 4.16 -7.14
N ALA A 43 -13.89 5.30 -7.61
CA ALA A 43 -14.71 6.50 -7.78
C ALA A 43 -15.82 6.32 -8.82
N THR A 44 -15.50 5.66 -9.94
CA THR A 44 -16.46 5.40 -11.03
C THR A 44 -17.48 4.33 -10.64
N ASN A 45 -17.01 3.24 -10.03
CA ASN A 45 -17.83 2.04 -9.80
C ASN A 45 -18.59 2.07 -8.47
N ARG A 46 -18.06 2.77 -7.46
CA ARG A 46 -18.57 2.75 -6.08
C ARG A 46 -18.81 4.14 -5.50
N GLY A 47 -18.54 5.22 -6.25
CA GLY A 47 -18.72 6.59 -5.76
C GLY A 47 -17.78 6.98 -4.62
N LEU A 48 -16.65 6.28 -4.45
CA LEU A 48 -15.71 6.51 -3.36
C LEU A 48 -14.60 7.51 -3.75
N ARG A 49 -14.07 8.24 -2.77
CA ARG A 49 -12.90 9.13 -2.89
C ARG A 49 -11.88 8.84 -1.80
N ILE A 50 -10.61 9.10 -2.08
CA ILE A 50 -9.56 9.08 -1.07
C ILE A 50 -9.84 10.21 -0.06
N VAL A 51 -9.85 9.87 1.23
CA VAL A 51 -9.97 10.83 2.34
C VAL A 51 -8.73 10.87 3.22
N SER A 52 -7.93 9.80 3.23
CA SER A 52 -6.66 9.75 3.95
C SER A 52 -5.73 8.72 3.31
N MET A 53 -4.43 8.94 3.45
CA MET A 53 -3.39 8.02 2.99
C MET A 53 -2.20 8.06 3.93
N THR A 54 -1.63 6.89 4.23
CA THR A 54 -0.43 6.77 5.04
C THR A 54 0.47 5.68 4.46
N SER A 55 1.78 5.89 4.53
CA SER A 55 2.77 4.86 4.23
C SER A 55 3.34 4.30 5.54
N MET A 56 3.44 2.97 5.62
CA MET A 56 4.02 2.29 6.78
C MET A 56 5.24 1.49 6.30
N PRO A 57 6.45 1.80 6.80
CA PRO A 57 7.58 0.92 6.59
C PRO A 57 7.33 -0.39 7.35
N LEU A 58 7.45 -1.51 6.65
CA LEU A 58 7.44 -2.83 7.22
C LEU A 58 8.89 -3.32 7.35
N ARG A 59 9.27 -3.71 8.57
CA ARG A 59 10.57 -4.33 8.79
C ARG A 59 10.53 -5.74 8.20
N HIS A 60 11.40 -6.02 7.23
CA HIS A 60 11.65 -7.39 6.82
C HIS A 60 12.59 -8.03 7.87
N ALA A 61 12.12 -9.05 8.61
CA ALA A 61 12.95 -9.87 9.49
C ALA A 61 13.36 -11.14 8.72
N GLY A 62 14.37 -10.99 7.86
CA GLY A 62 15.00 -12.08 7.13
C GLY A 62 16.47 -12.09 7.48
N ALA A 63 16.88 -13.01 8.35
CA ALA A 63 18.29 -13.20 8.67
C ALA A 63 18.98 -13.80 7.45
N PHE A 64 19.66 -12.97 6.64
CA PHE A 64 20.61 -13.49 5.68
C PHE A 64 21.94 -13.69 6.41
N MET A 65 22.44 -14.94 6.47
CA MET A 65 23.54 -15.35 7.33
C MET A 65 24.69 -14.31 7.41
N GLY A 66 24.86 -13.73 8.60
CA GLY A 66 26.14 -13.20 9.06
C GLY A 66 26.55 -11.79 8.59
N ARG A 67 25.87 -10.74 9.08
CA ARG A 67 26.48 -9.44 9.39
C ARG A 67 25.54 -8.55 10.20
N GLU A 68 25.98 -8.10 11.38
CA GLU A 68 25.33 -7.01 12.10
C GLU A 68 25.62 -5.70 11.33
N GLY A 69 24.60 -5.18 10.63
CA GLY A 69 24.69 -3.97 9.78
C GLY A 69 23.72 -4.01 8.59
N SER A 70 23.28 -2.85 8.08
CA SER A 70 22.01 -2.51 7.40
C SER A 70 21.54 -3.27 6.13
N GLY A 71 21.69 -4.60 6.05
CA GLY A 71 21.16 -5.44 4.96
C GLY A 71 19.65 -5.65 5.00
N PHE A 72 18.86 -4.63 5.33
CA PHE A 72 17.40 -4.71 5.38
C PHE A 72 16.79 -4.07 4.13
N GLU A 73 16.16 -4.86 3.28
CA GLU A 73 15.22 -4.34 2.28
C GLU A 73 13.96 -3.89 3.01
N THR A 74 13.75 -2.58 3.03
CA THR A 74 12.57 -1.98 3.65
C THR A 74 11.38 -2.27 2.76
N LYS A 75 10.47 -3.11 3.24
CA LYS A 75 9.13 -3.17 2.66
C LYS A 75 8.38 -1.91 3.04
N ALA A 76 7.50 -1.45 2.19
CA ALA A 76 6.55 -0.40 2.52
C ALA A 76 5.16 -0.85 2.11
N VAL A 77 4.16 -0.45 2.86
CA VAL A 77 2.76 -0.52 2.43
C VAL A 77 2.17 0.87 2.42
N VAL A 78 1.26 1.11 1.48
CA VAL A 78 0.44 2.32 1.47
C VAL A 78 -0.97 1.92 1.86
N THR A 79 -1.48 2.53 2.91
CA THR A 79 -2.86 2.34 3.37
C THR A 79 -3.65 3.58 3.00
N VAL A 80 -4.78 3.38 2.33
CA VAL A 80 -5.66 4.45 1.86
C VAL A 80 -7.04 4.25 2.46
N VAL A 81 -7.60 5.31 3.02
CA VAL A 81 -8.99 5.35 3.46
C VAL A 81 -9.81 5.98 2.35
N TYR A 82 -10.86 5.28 1.95
CA TYR A 82 -11.87 5.75 1.03
C TYR A 82 -13.20 5.96 1.75
N ALA A 83 -13.95 6.96 1.34
CA ALA A 83 -15.31 7.25 1.81
C ALA A 83 -16.18 7.74 0.63
N PRO A 84 -17.52 7.82 0.77
CA PRO A 84 -18.37 8.34 -0.29
C PRO A 84 -18.01 9.78 -0.66
N ARG A 85 -18.30 10.13 -1.92
CA ARG A 85 -18.17 11.50 -2.42
C ARG A 85 -19.14 12.46 -1.75
#